data_AF-A0A8F4J9Y2-F1
#
_entry.id   AF-A0A8F4J9Y2-F1
#
_cell.length_a   1.000
_cell.length_b   1.000
_cell.length_c   1.000
_cell.angle_alpha   90.00
_cell.angle_beta   90.00
_cell.angle_gamma   90.00
#
_symmetry.space_group_name_H-M   'P 1'
#
loop_
_entity.id
_entity.type
_entity.pdbx_description
1 polymer ?
#
loop_
_entity_poly.entity_id
_entity_poly.type
_entity_poly.pdbx_seq_one_letter_code
_entity_poly.pdbx_strand_id
1 'polypeptide(L)'
;MARRFWTDEQLTGFLQEAAEATGQPLRYGNYRQWAAGHEDRPSPDTIVRCLGPWVVALAAAGLQVDRRRGVYRLQTPDGATRDT
;
A
#
# COMPACT_ATOMS: atom_id res chain seq x y z
N MET A 1 11.84 14.52 -19.20
CA MET A 1 10.54 13.94 -18.79
C MET A 1 10.21 14.51 -17.42
N ALA A 2 9.03 15.12 -17.26
CA ALA A 2 8.64 15.76 -16.01
C ALA A 2 8.50 14.71 -14.91
N ARG A 3 9.17 14.91 -13.77
CA ARG A 3 8.97 14.09 -12.57
C ARG A 3 7.57 14.40 -12.07
N ARG A 4 6.63 13.48 -12.29
CA ARG A 4 5.29 13.58 -11.70
C ARG A 4 5.44 13.48 -10.19
N PHE A 5 5.08 14.55 -9.49
CA PHE A 5 4.97 14.59 -8.04
C PHE A 5 3.51 14.27 -7.73
N TRP A 6 3.28 13.11 -7.10
CA TRP A 6 1.99 12.79 -6.52
C TRP A 6 2.03 13.14 -5.03
N THR A 7 1.00 13.80 -4.54
CA THR A 7 0.83 14.01 -3.10
C THR A 7 0.28 12.75 -2.44
N ASP A 8 0.46 12.64 -1.13
CA ASP A 8 -0.03 11.49 -0.37
C ASP A 8 -1.56 11.32 -0.55
N GLU A 9 -2.29 12.43 -0.55
CA GLU A 9 -3.75 12.48 -0.80
C GLU A 9 -4.12 11.92 -2.18
N GLN A 10 -3.37 12.28 -3.23
CA GLN A 10 -3.58 11.74 -4.58
C GLN A 10 -3.33 10.25 -4.63
N LEU A 11 -2.25 9.78 -3.99
CA LEU A 11 -1.93 8.35 -3.93
C LEU A 11 -3.02 7.56 -3.20
N THR A 12 -3.53 8.09 -2.08
CA THR A 12 -4.65 7.46 -1.37
C THR A 12 -5.95 7.48 -2.18
N GLY A 13 -6.21 8.55 -2.95
CA GLY A 13 -7.37 8.62 -3.83
C GLY A 13 -7.33 7.57 -4.95
N PHE A 14 -6.16 7.29 -5.52
CA PHE A 14 -6.00 6.21 -6.50
C PHE A 14 -6.25 4.83 -5.91
N LEU A 15 -5.86 4.61 -4.65
CA LEU A 15 -6.15 3.35 -3.96
C LEU A 15 -7.66 3.19 -3.75
N GLN A 16 -8.36 4.25 -3.36
CA GLN A 16 -9.82 4.22 -3.18
C GLN A 16 -10.53 3.94 -4.51
N GLU A 17 -10.18 4.65 -5.58
CA GLU A 17 -10.75 4.47 -6.90
C GLU A 17 -10.54 3.03 -7.41
N ALA A 18 -9.33 2.49 -7.24
CA ALA A 18 -9.04 1.11 -7.60
C ALA A 18 -9.83 0.10 -6.76
N ALA A 19 -10.04 0.38 -5.46
CA ALA A 19 -10.83 -0.48 -4.59
C ALA A 19 -12.32 -0.48 -4.96
N GLU A 20 -12.86 0.64 -5.42
CA GLU A 20 -14.22 0.71 -5.95
C GLU A 20 -14.35 -0.03 -7.29
N ALA A 21 -13.35 0.10 -8.17
CA ALA A 21 -13.37 -0.53 -9.49
C ALA A 21 -13.13 -2.05 -9.45
N THR A 22 -12.24 -2.54 -8.57
CA THR A 22 -11.86 -3.97 -8.50
C THR A 22 -12.48 -4.73 -7.33
N GLY A 23 -13.08 -4.01 -6.37
CA GLY A 23 -13.63 -4.57 -5.15
C GLY A 23 -12.59 -4.76 -4.03
N GLN A 24 -13.07 -4.79 -2.79
CA GLN A 24 -12.24 -5.08 -1.62
C GLN A 24 -12.14 -6.59 -1.36
N PRO A 25 -10.99 -7.10 -0.88
CA PRO A 25 -9.79 -6.35 -0.46
C PRO A 25 -8.86 -6.00 -1.64
N LEU A 26 -8.37 -4.76 -1.66
CA LEU A 26 -7.46 -4.28 -2.71
C LEU A 26 -6.05 -4.87 -2.51
N ARG A 27 -5.72 -5.87 -3.32
CA ARG A 27 -4.41 -6.54 -3.32
C ARG A 27 -3.43 -5.86 -4.28
N TYR A 28 -2.14 -5.98 -3.98
CA TYR A 28 -1.04 -5.46 -4.81
C TYR A 28 -1.18 -5.86 -6.30
N GLY A 29 -1.47 -7.14 -6.56
CA GLY A 29 -1.65 -7.65 -7.93
C GLY A 29 -2.90 -7.10 -8.63
N ASN A 30 -4.00 -6.90 -7.91
CA ASN A 30 -5.23 -6.34 -8.47
C ASN A 30 -5.03 -4.87 -8.85
N TYR A 31 -4.44 -4.09 -7.94
CA TYR A 31 -4.10 -2.70 -8.23
C TYR A 31 -3.13 -2.60 -9.42
N ARG A 32 -2.12 -3.47 -9.49
CA ARG A 32 -1.18 -3.49 -10.62
C ARG A 32 -1.89 -3.72 -11.96
N GLN A 33 -2.83 -4.66 -12.02
CA GLN A 33 -3.59 -4.92 -13.25
C GLN A 33 -4.51 -3.76 -13.60
N TRP A 34 -5.18 -3.18 -12.61
CA TRP A 34 -6.01 -2.00 -12.83
C TRP A 34 -5.20 -0.81 -13.33
N ALA A 35 -4.08 -0.49 -12.67
CA ALA A 35 -3.18 0.59 -13.07
C ALA A 35 -2.53 0.36 -14.43
N ALA A 36 -2.31 -0.90 -14.85
CA ALA A 36 -1.80 -1.21 -16.19
C ALA A 36 -2.77 -0.78 -17.32
N GLY A 37 -4.05 -0.61 -17.03
CA GLY A 37 -5.04 -0.06 -17.96
C GLY A 37 -5.07 1.47 -18.05
N HIS A 38 -4.26 2.18 -17.25
CA HIS A 38 -4.27 3.64 -17.17
C HIS A 38 -2.86 4.24 -17.17
N GLU A 39 -2.53 5.06 -18.18
CA GLU A 39 -1.21 5.70 -18.30
C GLU A 39 -0.91 6.74 -17.20
N ASP A 40 -1.93 7.30 -16.55
CA ASP A 40 -1.79 8.34 -15.53
C ASP A 40 -1.82 7.82 -14.08
N ARG A 41 -1.87 6.50 -13.88
CA ARG A 41 -1.91 5.92 -12.53
C ARG A 41 -0.51 5.51 -12.07
N PRO A 42 -0.13 5.81 -10.81
CA PRO A 42 1.15 5.39 -10.29
C PRO A 42 1.17 3.86 -10.17
N SER A 43 2.34 3.29 -10.44
CA SER A 43 2.60 1.89 -10.15
C SER A 43 2.51 1.62 -8.64
N PRO A 44 2.16 0.41 -8.21
CA PRO A 44 2.13 0.08 -6.79
C PRO A 44 3.51 0.23 -6.13
N ASP A 45 4.60 0.07 -6.88
CA ASP A 45 5.97 0.35 -6.42
C ASP A 45 6.18 1.85 -6.11
N THR A 46 5.65 2.73 -6.95
CA THR A 46 5.65 4.19 -6.71
C THR A 46 4.88 4.53 -5.44
N ILE A 47 3.71 3.92 -5.25
CA ILE A 47 2.92 4.09 -4.01
C ILE A 47 3.74 3.64 -2.80
N VAL A 48 4.41 2.49 -2.89
CA VAL A 48 5.21 1.98 -1.77
C VAL A 48 6.41 2.87 -1.45
N ARG A 49 7.02 3.47 -2.47
CA ARG A 49 8.15 4.39 -2.31
C ARG A 49 7.75 5.74 -1.71
N CYS A 50 6.52 6.19 -1.95
CA CYS A 50 5.99 7.46 -1.44
C CYS A 50 5.33 7.31 -0.06
N LEU A 51 4.37 6.38 0.07
CA LEU A 51 3.57 6.17 1.28
C LEU A 51 4.15 5.12 2.25
N GLY A 52 5.18 4.38 1.82
CA GLY A 52 5.71 3.26 2.57
C GLY A 52 5.00 1.94 2.25
N PRO A 53 5.17 0.89 3.08
CA PRO A 53 4.67 -0.45 2.78
C PRO A 53 3.20 -0.47 2.35
N TRP A 54 2.82 -1.34 1.41
CA TRP A 54 1.46 -1.39 0.84
C TRP A 54 0.33 -1.41 1.89
N VAL A 55 0.56 -2.10 3.01
CA VAL A 55 -0.36 -2.12 4.16
C VAL A 55 -0.57 -0.73 4.80
N VAL A 56 0.49 0.07 4.88
CA VAL A 56 0.45 1.45 5.38
C VAL A 56 -0.29 2.33 4.37
N ALA A 57 -0.02 2.16 3.08
CA ALA A 57 -0.71 2.89 2.02
C ALA A 57 -2.23 2.62 2.02
N LEU A 58 -2.64 1.35 2.15
CA LEU A 58 -4.05 0.97 2.29
C LEU A 58 -4.67 1.55 3.58
N ALA A 59 -3.94 1.54 4.69
CA ALA A 59 -4.41 2.13 5.94
C ALA A 59 -4.60 3.64 5.83
N ALA A 60 -3.67 4.34 5.16
CA ALA A 60 -3.79 5.78 4.86
C ALA A 60 -5.01 6.08 3.96
N ALA A 61 -5.33 5.17 3.04
CA ALA A 61 -6.52 5.27 2.19
C ALA A 61 -7.83 4.82 2.88
N GLY A 62 -7.78 4.35 4.13
CA GLY A 62 -8.95 3.84 4.86
C GLY A 62 -9.50 2.51 4.34
N LEU A 63 -8.70 1.74 3.58
CA LEU A 63 -9.10 0.50 2.94
C LEU A 63 -8.85 -0.74 3.81
N GLN A 64 -9.67 -1.77 3.62
CA GLN A 64 -9.48 -3.04 4.32
C GLN A 64 -8.27 -3.80 3.78
N VAL A 65 -7.33 -4.10 4.67
CA VAL A 65 -6.18 -4.96 4.40
C VAL A 65 -6.62 -6.40 4.64
N ASP A 66 -6.47 -7.28 3.64
CA ASP A 66 -6.71 -8.71 3.81
C ASP A 66 -5.67 -9.32 4.76
N ARG A 67 -5.96 -9.32 6.06
CA ARG A 67 -5.07 -9.85 7.10
C ARG A 67 -5.01 -11.39 7.10
N ARG A 68 -5.74 -12.08 6.20
CA ARG A 68 -5.75 -13.54 6.12
C ARG A 68 -4.42 -14.18 5.68
N ARG A 69 -3.41 -13.37 5.36
CA ARG A 69 -1.99 -13.80 5.25
C ARG A 69 -1.03 -12.95 6.09
N GLY A 70 -1.39 -12.67 7.34
CA GLY A 70 -0.50 -12.07 8.31
C GLY A 70 0.60 -13.04 8.79
N VAL A 71 1.70 -13.13 8.06
CA VAL A 71 3.02 -13.45 8.65
C VAL A 71 4.02 -12.35 8.29
N TYR A 72 3.66 -11.09 8.55
CA TYR A 72 4.67 -10.08 8.79
C TYR A 72 5.13 -10.21 10.24
N ARG A 73 6.02 -11.18 10.46
CA ARG A 73 6.85 -11.27 11.65
C ARG A 73 7.83 -10.10 11.60
N LEU A 74 7.50 -8.97 12.21
CA LEU A 74 8.49 -8.03 12.67
C LEU A 74 8.12 -7.59 14.09
N GLN A 75 9.13 -7.69 14.96
CA GLN A 75 9.26 -7.11 16.31
C GLN A 75 8.96 -8.04 17.50
N THR A 76 9.88 -8.97 17.75
CA THR A 76 10.38 -9.12 19.14
C THR A 76 11.53 -8.11 19.27
N PRO A 77 11.50 -7.16 20.20
CA PRO A 77 12.73 -6.47 20.60
C PRO A 77 13.66 -7.53 21.20
N ASP A 78 14.79 -7.75 20.53
CA ASP A 78 15.86 -8.61 21.01
C ASP A 78 16.31 -8.14 22.40
N GLY A 79 16.20 -9.04 23.38
CA GLY A 79 17.09 -9.11 24.55
C GLY A 79 17.16 -7.92 25.50
N ALA A 80 16.08 -7.60 26.22
CA ALA A 80 16.21 -7.04 27.57
C ALA A 80 16.13 -8.18 28.60
N THR A 81 17.13 -9.07 28.58
CA THR A 81 17.36 -9.99 29.69
C THR A 81 17.99 -9.16 30.81
N ARG A 82 17.14 -8.78 31.77
CA ARG A 82 17.54 -8.38 33.10
C ARG A 82 18.19 -9.60 33.75
N ASP A 83 19.52 -9.62 33.80
CA ASP A 83 20.25 -10.50 34.71
C ASP A 83 20.36 -9.82 36.07
N THR A 84 19.71 -10.47 37.04
CA THR A 84 19.94 -10.51 38.49
C THR A 84 20.17 -9.19 39.24
#